data_AF-A0A182EK99-F1
#
_entry.id   AF-A0A182EK99-F1
#
_cell.length_a   1.000
_cell.length_b   1.000
_cell.length_c   1.000
_cell.angle_alpha   90.00
_cell.angle_beta   90.00
_cell.angle_gamma   90.00
#
_symmetry.space_group_name_H-M   'P 1'
#
loop_
_entity.id
_entity.type
_entity.pdbx_description
1 polymer ?
#
loop_
_entity_poly.entity_id
_entity_poly.type
_entity_poly.pdbx_seq_one_letter_code
_entity_poly.pdbx_strand_id
1 'polypeptide(L)'
;MGGAAISPAIVAAARYAVMVAADVQQQMRCCMPTVVDNQLEKFETDPEIRQLVGPSQIAFAGLPHAPVMERRNALLQSCIDRQQPRLPIVVLKVEIEK
;
A
#
# COMPACT_ATOMS: atom_id res chain seq x y z
N MET A 1 -32.07 4.64 28.58
CA MET A 1 -31.60 5.23 27.31
C MET A 1 -30.82 6.50 27.64
N GLY A 2 -29.48 6.46 27.63
CA GLY A 2 -28.63 7.62 27.92
C GLY A 2 -27.73 7.89 26.72
N GLY A 3 -28.12 8.82 25.85
CA GLY A 3 -27.30 9.25 24.72
C GLY A 3 -26.24 10.22 25.21
N ALA A 4 -24.96 9.88 24.98
CA ALA A 4 -23.86 10.80 25.26
C ALA A 4 -24.03 12.05 24.39
N ALA A 5 -24.31 13.19 25.02
CA ALA A 5 -24.34 14.48 24.35
C ALA A 5 -22.91 14.81 23.89
N ILE A 6 -22.62 14.58 22.61
CA ILE A 6 -21.34 14.97 22.02
C ILE A 6 -21.31 16.50 22.01
N SER A 7 -20.43 17.08 22.82
CA SER A 7 -20.29 18.53 22.92
C SER A 7 -19.94 19.14 21.55
N PRO A 8 -20.56 20.26 21.14
CA PRO A 8 -20.21 20.98 19.92
C PRO A 8 -18.70 21.30 19.80
N ALA A 9 -18.03 21.47 20.94
CA ALA A 9 -16.58 21.66 21.02
C ALA A 9 -15.79 20.43 20.54
N ILE A 10 -16.25 19.22 20.83
CA ILE A 10 -15.62 17.97 20.37
C ILE A 10 -15.75 17.85 18.85
N VAL A 11 -16.93 18.17 18.31
CA VAL A 11 -17.17 18.15 16.86
C VAL A 11 -16.31 19.19 16.14
N ALA A 12 -16.18 20.40 16.70
CA ALA A 12 -15.34 21.46 16.14
C ALA A 12 -13.85 21.10 16.17
N ALA A 13 -13.36 20.56 17.30
CA ALA A 13 -11.97 20.12 17.42
C ALA A 13 -11.64 18.98 16.45
N ALA A 14 -12.56 18.02 16.28
CA ALA A 14 -12.40 16.94 15.31
C ALA A 14 -12.34 17.46 13.86
N ARG A 15 -13.21 18.42 13.49
CA ARG A 15 -13.18 19.04 12.16
C ARG A 15 -11.90 19.82 11.90
N TYR A 16 -11.42 20.54 12.91
CA TYR A 16 -10.16 21.27 12.81
C TYR A 16 -8.97 20.31 12.64
N ALA A 17 -8.91 19.23 13.42
CA ALA A 17 -7.88 18.21 13.28
C ALA A 17 -7.88 17.55 11.89
N VAL A 18 -9.06 17.25 11.33
CA VAL A 18 -9.20 16.71 9.96
C VAL A 18 -8.72 17.71 8.92
N MET A 19 -9.06 19.00 9.05
CA MET A 19 -8.58 20.04 8.14
C MET A 19 -7.06 20.21 8.20
N VAL A 20 -6.48 20.23 9.41
CA VAL A 20 -5.01 20.33 9.58
C VAL A 20 -4.31 19.09 9.00
N ALA A 21 -4.85 17.90 9.19
CA ALA A 21 -4.29 16.68 8.59
C ALA A 21 -4.36 16.71 7.05
N ALA A 22 -5.45 17.22 6.48
CA ALA A 22 -5.60 17.39 5.04
C ALA A 22 -4.62 18.45 4.48
N ASP A 23 -4.44 19.56 5.20
CA ASP A 23 -3.51 20.63 4.82
C ASP A 23 -2.05 20.16 4.90
N VAL A 24 -1.67 19.44 5.95
CA VAL A 24 -0.34 18.81 6.06
C VAL A 24 -0.12 17.76 4.97
N GLN A 25 -1.13 16.95 4.62
CA GLN A 25 -1.05 16.04 3.48
C GLN A 25 -0.90 16.77 2.14
N GLN A 26 -1.60 17.89 1.97
CA GLN A 26 -1.51 18.72 0.77
C GLN A 26 -0.16 19.42 0.66
N GLN A 27 0.38 19.91 1.78
CA GLN A 27 1.71 20.51 1.87
C GLN A 27 2.83 19.48 1.62
N MET A 28 2.69 18.26 2.13
CA MET A 28 3.64 17.18 1.81
C MET A 28 3.62 16.82 0.31
N ARG A 29 2.46 16.89 -0.35
CA ARG A 29 2.34 16.66 -1.80
C ARG A 29 2.91 17.77 -2.66
N CYS A 30 2.94 19.02 -2.20
CA CYS A 30 3.49 20.11 -3.01
C CYS A 30 5.03 20.19 -2.96
N CYS A 31 5.67 19.59 -1.95
CA CYS A 31 7.12 19.69 -1.74
C CYS A 31 7.89 18.36 -1.95
N MET A 32 7.20 17.24 -2.18
CA MET A 32 7.82 15.96 -2.52
C MET A 32 7.31 15.51 -3.90
N PRO A 33 8.13 15.63 -4.96
CA PRO A 33 7.72 15.15 -6.27
C PRO A 33 7.49 13.63 -6.20
N THR A 34 6.33 13.19 -6.69
CA THR A 34 5.91 11.77 -6.69
C THR A 34 6.83 10.87 -7.52
N VAL A 35 7.57 11.47 -8.45
CA VAL A 35 8.47 10.80 -9.39
C VAL A 35 9.78 11.58 -9.47
N VAL A 36 10.87 10.89 -9.75
CA VAL A 36 12.17 11.52 -10.02
C VAL A 36 12.19 12.13 -11.43
N ASP A 37 13.07 13.10 -11.68
CA ASP A 37 13.15 13.76 -12.99
C ASP A 37 13.64 12.80 -14.10
N ASN A 38 14.73 12.06 -13.86
CA ASN A 38 15.29 11.10 -14.83
C ASN A 38 14.77 9.68 -14.59
N GLN A 39 13.47 9.45 -14.79
CA GLN A 39 12.83 8.15 -14.50
C GLN A 39 13.42 6.99 -15.31
N LEU A 40 13.74 7.22 -16.58
CA LEU A 40 14.32 6.20 -17.45
C LEU A 40 15.71 5.79 -16.96
N GLU A 41 16.58 6.76 -16.69
CA GLU A 41 17.92 6.51 -16.16
C GLU A 41 17.84 5.75 -14.83
N LYS A 42 16.93 6.15 -13.93
CA LYS A 42 16.71 5.43 -12.67
C LYS A 42 16.27 3.98 -12.91
N PHE A 43 15.32 3.75 -13.82
CA PHE A 43 14.88 2.39 -14.13
C PHE A 43 16.02 1.52 -14.70
N GLU A 44 16.90 2.09 -15.51
CA GLU A 44 17.99 1.38 -16.19
C GLU A 44 19.22 1.14 -15.29
N THR A 45 19.47 2.02 -14.32
CA THR A 45 20.73 2.02 -13.54
C THR A 45 20.56 1.60 -12.08
N ASP A 46 19.37 1.76 -11.49
CA ASP A 46 19.14 1.47 -10.08
C ASP A 46 19.22 -0.04 -9.79
N PRO A 47 20.16 -0.51 -8.94
CA PRO A 47 20.36 -1.94 -8.70
C PRO A 47 19.14 -2.63 -8.06
N GLU A 48 18.33 -1.91 -7.28
CA GLU A 48 17.13 -2.46 -6.64
C GLU A 48 15.99 -2.65 -7.63
N ILE A 49 15.91 -1.80 -8.66
CA ILE A 49 14.97 -1.98 -9.78
C ILE A 49 15.49 -3.07 -10.71
N ARG A 50 16.78 -3.04 -11.05
CA ARG A 50 17.39 -3.98 -11.99
C ARG A 50 17.30 -5.44 -11.54
N GLN A 51 17.38 -5.72 -10.24
CA GLN A 51 17.17 -7.09 -9.72
C GLN A 51 15.74 -7.62 -9.96
N LEU A 52 14.78 -6.75 -10.25
CA LEU A 52 13.38 -7.10 -10.55
C LEU A 52 13.10 -7.14 -12.06
N VAL A 53 14.07 -6.77 -12.91
CA VAL A 53 13.90 -6.79 -14.37
C VAL A 53 14.00 -8.22 -14.87
N GLY A 54 12.90 -8.70 -15.46
CA GLY A 54 12.79 -10.04 -16.04
C GLY A 54 11.91 -11.00 -15.23
N PRO A 55 11.85 -12.28 -15.63
CA PRO A 55 11.05 -13.27 -14.92
C PRO A 55 11.52 -13.43 -13.47
N SER A 56 10.62 -13.19 -12.53
CA SER A 56 10.88 -13.32 -11.09
C SER A 56 9.84 -14.23 -10.46
N GLN A 57 10.25 -14.98 -9.43
CA GLN A 57 9.30 -15.72 -8.61
C GLN A 57 8.47 -14.73 -7.78
N ILE A 58 7.16 -14.96 -7.71
CA ILE A 58 6.25 -14.13 -6.94
C ILE A 58 5.40 -15.00 -6.03
N ALA A 59 4.95 -14.44 -4.91
CA ALA A 59 4.06 -15.11 -3.98
C ALA A 59 2.92 -14.19 -3.52
N PHE A 60 1.79 -14.80 -3.20
CA PHE A 60 0.68 -14.11 -2.54
C PHE A 60 1.02 -13.87 -1.07
N ALA A 61 0.96 -12.61 -0.63
CA ALA A 61 1.31 -12.17 0.72
C ALA A 61 0.08 -11.86 1.58
N GLY A 62 -1.13 -12.11 1.10
CA GLY A 62 -2.35 -11.90 1.87
C GLY A 62 -2.51 -12.92 3.01
N LEU A 63 -2.98 -12.44 4.15
CA LEU A 63 -3.27 -13.25 5.35
C LEU A 63 -2.08 -14.14 5.80
N PRO A 64 -0.90 -13.57 6.10
CA PRO A 64 0.33 -14.34 6.33
C PRO A 64 0.22 -15.34 7.50
N HIS A 65 -0.62 -15.06 8.50
CA HIS A 65 -0.83 -15.91 9.66
C HIS A 65 -1.98 -16.92 9.50
N ALA A 66 -2.72 -16.88 8.39
CA ALA A 66 -3.83 -17.80 8.16
C ALA A 66 -3.33 -19.16 7.63
N PRO A 67 -4.11 -20.24 7.87
CA PRO A 67 -3.83 -21.56 7.28
C PRO A 67 -3.73 -21.51 5.75
N VAL A 68 -2.99 -22.46 5.19
CA VAL A 68 -2.74 -22.56 3.73
C VAL A 68 -4.04 -22.51 2.91
N MET A 69 -5.07 -23.24 3.35
CA MET A 69 -6.35 -23.30 2.65
C MET A 69 -7.09 -21.97 2.64
N GLU A 70 -7.07 -21.23 3.74
CA GLU A 70 -7.69 -19.90 3.83
C GLU A 70 -6.97 -18.90 2.95
N ARG A 71 -5.63 -18.89 2.97
CA ARG A 71 -4.83 -18.03 2.09
C ARG A 71 -5.10 -18.30 0.61
N ARG A 72 -5.21 -19.57 0.23
CA ARG A 72 -5.56 -19.98 -1.13
C ARG A 72 -6.96 -19.46 -1.53
N ASN A 73 -7.95 -19.65 -0.66
CA ASN A 73 -9.31 -19.18 -0.92
C ASN A 73 -9.37 -17.66 -1.03
N ALA A 74 -8.66 -16.94 -0.16
CA ALA A 74 -8.56 -15.48 -0.22
C ALA A 74 -7.92 -15.01 -1.53
N LEU A 75 -6.83 -15.63 -1.97
CA LEU A 75 -6.22 -15.34 -3.28
C LEU A 75 -7.23 -15.53 -4.42
N LEU A 76 -7.91 -16.68 -4.47
CA LEU A 76 -8.88 -16.96 -5.54
C LEU A 76 -10.04 -15.96 -5.50
N GLN A 77 -10.54 -15.64 -4.31
CA GLN A 77 -11.63 -14.68 -4.14
C GLN A 77 -11.21 -13.28 -4.57
N SER A 78 -10.01 -12.82 -4.20
CA SER A 78 -9.47 -11.52 -4.62
C SER A 78 -9.26 -11.44 -6.13
N CYS A 79 -8.93 -12.55 -6.81
CA CYS A 79 -8.84 -12.58 -8.27
C CYS A 79 -10.21 -12.48 -8.96
N ILE A 80 -11.27 -12.98 -8.33
CA ILE A 80 -12.64 -12.94 -8.85
C ILE A 80 -13.28 -11.58 -8.56
N ASP A 81 -13.06 -11.07 -7.36
CA ASP A 81 -13.65 -9.83 -6.87
C ASP A 81 -12.97 -8.61 -7.49
N ARG A 82 -13.53 -8.16 -8.62
CA ARG A 82 -13.09 -6.96 -9.34
C ARG A 82 -13.26 -5.66 -8.52
N GLN A 83 -13.87 -5.71 -7.33
CA GLN A 83 -14.01 -4.55 -6.44
C GLN A 83 -12.76 -4.30 -5.58
N GLN A 84 -11.87 -5.29 -5.42
CA GLN A 84 -10.56 -5.08 -4.80
C GLN A 84 -9.49 -4.86 -5.88
N PRO A 85 -9.07 -3.62 -6.13
CA PRO A 85 -8.10 -3.33 -7.19
C PRO A 85 -6.66 -3.76 -6.85
N ARG A 86 -6.41 -4.32 -5.67
CA ARG A 86 -5.05 -4.62 -5.18
C ARG A 86 -4.94 -6.04 -4.68
N LEU A 87 -4.15 -6.84 -5.40
CA LEU A 87 -3.74 -8.17 -4.96
C LEU A 87 -2.37 -8.06 -4.26
N PRO A 88 -2.25 -8.43 -2.97
CA PRO A 88 -0.98 -8.37 -2.25
C PRO A 88 -0.03 -9.45 -2.77
N ILE A 89 0.92 -9.04 -3.62
CA ILE A 89 1.98 -9.88 -4.18
C ILE A 89 3.35 -9.38 -3.70
N VAL A 90 4.26 -10.30 -3.43
CA VAL A 90 5.68 -10.02 -3.15
C VAL A 90 6.56 -10.72 -4.19
N VAL A 91 7.69 -10.10 -4.53
CA VAL A 91 8.73 -10.70 -5.36
C VAL A 91 9.69 -11.48 -4.45
N LEU A 92 9.90 -12.75 -4.76
CA LEU A 92 10.82 -13.62 -4.04
C LEU A 92 12.22 -13.46 -4.64
N LYS A 93 13.20 -13.17 -3.78
CA LYS A 93 14.61 -13.15 -4.17
C LYS A 93 15.09 -14.60 -4.26
N VAL A 94 15.42 -15.05 -5.47
CA VAL A 94 16.03 -16.37 -5.67
C VAL A 94 17.52 -16.23 -5.39
N GLU A 95 17.96 -16.70 -4.22
CA GLU A 95 19.39 -16.91 -3.97
C GLU A 95 19.80 -18.17 -4.73
N ILE A 96 20.52 -17.99 -5.84
CA ILE A 96 21.16 -19.12 -6.52
C ILE A 96 22.40 -19.47 -5.71
N GLU A 97 22.32 -20.51 -4.87
CA GLU A 97 23.51 -21.16 -4.30
C GLU A 97 24.43 -21.59 -5.46
N LYS A 98 25.69 -21.18 -5.39
CA LYS A 98 26.74 -21.54 -6.34
C LYS A 98 27.42 -22.85 -5.96
#